data_AF-A0A150NL66-F1
#
_entry.id   AF-A0A150NL66-F1
#
_cell.length_a   1.000
_cell.length_b   1.000
_cell.length_c   1.000
_cell.angle_alpha   90.00
_cell.angle_beta   90.00
_cell.angle_gamma   90.00
#
_symmetry.space_group_name_H-M   'P 1'
#
loop_
_entity.id
_entity.type
_entity.pdbx_description
1 polymer ?
#
loop_
_entity_poly.entity_id
_entity_poly.type
_entity_poly.pdbx_seq_one_letter_code
_entity_poly.pdbx_strand_id
1 'polypeptide(L)' 'MRGILDGYLLYKDRIVLFDYKTDRYDDPSQLIDRYRGQLALYGEALSRAYSIENIEKYLILLGKDEVQVVKV' A
#
# COMPACT_ATOMS: atom_id res chain seq x y z
N MET A 1 -10.06 5.26 -12.37
CA MET A 1 -9.82 5.80 -11.01
C MET A 1 -8.54 6.61 -11.05
N ARG A 2 -8.53 7.86 -10.56
CA ARG A 2 -7.31 8.64 -10.35
C ARG A 2 -7.11 8.73 -8.84
N GLY A 3 -5.99 8.21 -8.35
CA GLY A 3 -5.64 8.27 -6.94
C GLY A 3 -4.22 8.79 -6.80
N ILE A 4 -3.96 9.46 -5.68
CA ILE A 4 -2.62 9.89 -5.30
C ILE A 4 -2.04 8.79 -4.43
N LEU A 5 -0.80 8.41 -4.75
CA LEU A 5 -0.01 7.53 -3.92
C LEU A 5 0.61 8.32 -2.78
N ASP A 6 0.49 7.85 -1.53
CA ASP A 6 1.14 8.49 -0.38
C ASP A 6 2.67 8.38 -0.43
N GLY A 7 3.21 7.18 -0.69
CA GLY A 7 4.65 7.00 -0.77
C GLY A 7 5.15 5.63 -1.19
N TYR A 8 6.42 5.59 -1.57
CA TYR A 8 7.16 4.35 -1.81
C TYR A 8 8.64 4.54 -1.50
N LEU A 9 9.33 3.45 -1.15
CA LEU A 9 10.78 3.39 -1.00
C LEU A 9 11.36 2.59 -2.18
N LEU A 10 12.31 3.19 -2.89
CA LEU A 10 13.02 2.58 -4.00
C LEU A 10 14.33 1.95 -3.52
N TYR A 11 14.48 0.65 -3.72
CA TYR A 11 15.73 -0.08 -3.51
C TYR A 11 16.27 -0.57 -4.85
N LYS A 12 17.47 -1.18 -4.84
CA LYS A 12 18.13 -1.68 -6.05
C LYS A 12 17.32 -2.75 -6.77
N ASP A 13 16.63 -3.61 -6.03
CA ASP A 13 15.97 -4.83 -6.51
C ASP A 13 14.47 -4.89 -6.23
N ARG A 14 13.94 -3.93 -5.47
CA ARG A 14 12.53 -3.91 -5.05
C ARG A 14 12.02 -2.51 -4.75
N ILE A 15 10.71 -2.38 -4.73
CA ILE A 15 10.01 -1.17 -4.26
C ILE A 15 9.10 -1.57 -3.09
N VAL A 16 9.10 -0.76 -2.04
CA VAL A 16 8.15 -0.88 -0.93
C VAL A 16 7.12 0.23 -1.08
N LEU A 17 5.91 -0.13 -1.51
CA LEU A 17 4.75 0.73 -1.64
C LEU A 17 3.96 0.75 -0.32
N PHE A 18 3.62 1.93 0.19
CA PHE A 18 2.79 2.07 1.39
C PHE A 18 1.76 3.19 1.26
N ASP A 19 0.67 3.06 2.01
CA ASP A 19 -0.45 4.01 2.04
C ASP A 19 -1.04 4.08 3.46
N TYR A 20 -1.41 5.29 3.91
CA TYR A 20 -1.92 5.53 5.25
C TYR A 20 -3.44 5.49 5.28
N LYS A 21 -4.02 4.77 6.25
CA LYS A 21 -5.48 4.70 6.44
C LYS A 21 -5.87 5.09 7.85
N THR A 22 -6.76 6.07 7.94
CA THR A 22 -7.37 6.56 9.19
C THR A 22 -8.76 5.99 9.42
N ASP A 23 -9.28 5.21 8.46
CA ASP A 23 -10.54 4.48 8.57
C ASP A 23 -10.60 3.67 9.87
N ARG A 24 -11.72 3.75 10.58
CA ARG A 24 -12.00 2.81 11.67
C ARG A 24 -12.32 1.43 11.08
N TYR A 25 -11.82 0.39 11.72
CA TYR A 25 -12.00 -1.00 11.32
C TYR A 25 -12.06 -1.91 12.55
N ASP A 26 -12.74 -3.05 12.43
CA ASP A 26 -12.71 -4.07 13.48
C ASP A 26 -11.53 -5.02 13.26
N ASP A 27 -11.35 -5.47 12.02
CA ASP A 27 -10.27 -6.36 11.60
C ASP A 27 -9.49 -5.78 10.39
N PRO A 28 -8.15 -5.83 10.37
CA PRO A 28 -7.36 -5.28 9.27
C PRO A 28 -7.71 -5.84 7.89
N SER A 29 -8.19 -7.09 7.78
CA SER A 29 -8.56 -7.69 6.50
C SER A 29 -9.59 -6.88 5.73
N GLN A 30 -10.49 -6.17 6.45
CA GLN A 30 -11.51 -5.31 5.86
C GLN A 30 -10.88 -4.17 5.03
N LEU A 31 -9.80 -3.57 5.53
CA LEU A 31 -9.09 -2.51 4.83
C LEU A 31 -8.18 -3.07 3.75
N ILE A 32 -7.54 -4.22 3.99
CA ILE A 32 -6.76 -4.92 2.97
C ILE A 32 -7.62 -5.18 1.74
N ASP A 33 -8.78 -5.83 1.89
CA ASP A 33 -9.65 -6.17 0.77
C ASP A 33 -10.22 -4.93 0.07
N ARG A 34 -10.54 -3.88 0.83
CA ARG A 34 -11.01 -2.59 0.30
C ARG A 34 -9.96 -1.90 -0.58
N TYR A 35 -8.70 -1.88 -0.16
CA TYR A 35 -7.65 -1.10 -0.82
C TYR A 35 -6.73 -1.92 -1.73
N ARG A 36 -6.82 -3.26 -1.74
CA ARG A 36 -5.99 -4.14 -2.59
C ARG A 36 -6.01 -3.73 -4.05
N GLY A 37 -7.18 -3.41 -4.60
CA GLY A 37 -7.32 -3.01 -6.01
C GLY A 37 -6.56 -1.71 -6.34
N GLN A 38 -6.62 -0.72 -5.45
CA GLN A 38 -5.91 0.55 -5.65
C GLN A 38 -4.39 0.36 -5.52
N LEU A 39 -3.94 -0.39 -4.51
CA LEU A 39 -2.52 -0.70 -4.32
C LEU A 39 -1.94 -1.55 -5.48
N ALA A 40 -2.77 -2.40 -6.11
CA ALA A 40 -2.37 -3.12 -7.30
C ALA A 40 -2.08 -2.16 -8.47
N LEU A 41 -2.97 -1.20 -8.73
CA LEU A 41 -2.77 -0.19 -9.79
C LEU A 41 -1.52 0.67 -9.56
N TYR A 42 -1.26 1.07 -8.32
CA TYR A 42 -0.03 1.79 -7.97
C TYR A 42 1.21 0.93 -8.17
N GLY A 43 1.15 -0.35 -7.74
CA GLY A 43 2.25 -1.29 -7.96
C GLY A 43 2.57 -1.49 -9.44
N GLU A 44 1.55 -1.61 -10.30
CA GLU A 44 1.74 -1.69 -11.76
C GLU A 44 2.38 -0.43 -12.33
N ALA A 45 1.94 0.76 -11.89
CA ALA A 45 2.50 2.03 -12.33
C ALA A 45 3.98 2.18 -11.94
N LEU A 46 4.32 1.85 -10.69
CA LEU A 46 5.69 1.88 -10.18
C LEU A 46 6.57 0.86 -10.90
N SER A 47 6.05 -0.35 -11.12
CA SER A 47 6.79 -1.40 -11.82
C SER A 47 7.16 -0.96 -13.24
N ARG A 48 6.22 -0.35 -13.98
CA ARG A 48 6.48 0.19 -15.32
C ARG A 48 7.45 1.37 -15.30
N ALA A 49 7.33 2.27 -14.31
CA ALA A 49 8.17 3.46 -14.22
C ALA A 49 9.64 3.14 -13.92
N TYR A 50 9.88 2.13 -13.08
CA TYR A 50 11.23 1.78 -12.61
C TYR A 50 11.80 0.51 -13.25
N SER A 51 11.01 -0.22 -14.05
CA SER A 51 11.38 -1.54 -14.57
C SER A 51 11.80 -2.52 -13.46
N ILE A 52 11.13 -2.44 -12.30
CA ILE A 52 11.32 -3.33 -11.16
C ILE A 52 10.01 -4.10 -10.95
N GLU A 53 10.07 -5.43 -10.93
CA GLU A 53 8.87 -6.28 -10.77
C GLU A 53 8.54 -6.59 -9.30
N ASN A 54 9.55 -6.55 -8.42
CA ASN A 54 9.37 -6.86 -7.00
C ASN A 54 8.79 -5.66 -6.26
N ILE A 55 7.46 -5.63 -6.12
CA ILE A 55 6.72 -4.59 -5.41
C ILE A 55 6.07 -5.18 -4.15
N GLU A 56 6.58 -4.81 -2.99
CA GLU A 56 5.93 -5.09 -1.71
C GLU A 56 4.91 -4.00 -1.40
N LYS A 57 3.76 -4.38 -0.81
CA LYS A 57 2.63 -3.46 -0.58
C LYS A 57 2.22 -3.52 0.88
N TYR A 58 2.08 -2.34 1.49
CA TYR A 58 1.72 -2.21 2.89
C TYR A 58 0.62 -1.17 3.10
N LEU A 59 -0.21 -1.38 4.11
CA LEU A 59 -1.08 -0.36 4.67
C LEU A 59 -0.58 0.00 6.07
N ILE A 60 -0.52 1.30 6.37
CA ILE A 60 -0.23 1.82 7.70
C ILE A 60 -1.56 2.30 8.29
N LEU A 61 -2.08 1.53 9.24
CA LEU A 61 -3.39 1.72 9.83
C LEU A 61 -3.28 2.59 11.08
N LEU A 62 -4.01 3.70 11.07
CA LEU A 62 -4.04 4.75 12.10
C LEU A 62 -5.44 4.92 12.70
N GLY A 63 -6.38 4.03 12.38
CA GLY A 63 -7.78 4.10 12.80
C GLY A 63 -8.09 3.56 14.21
N LYS A 64 -7.06 3.13 14.95
CA LYS A 64 -7.13 2.59 16.32
C LYS A 64 -6.06 3.25 17.20
N ASP A 65 -6.10 2.96 18.50
CA ASP A 65 -5.13 3.49 19.48
C ASP A 65 -3.69 3.07 19.16
N GLU A 66 -3.52 1.88 18.58
CA GLU A 66 -2.22 1.37 18.13
C GLU A 66 -2.08 1.43 16.62
N VAL A 67 -0.92 1.88 16.17
CA VAL A 67 -0.53 1.86 14.75
C VAL A 67 -0.23 0.42 14.33
N GLN A 68 -0.82 -0.01 13.22
CA GLN A 68 -0.54 -1.33 12.64
C GLN A 68 0.00 -1.19 11.22
N VAL A 69 1.01 -1.99 10.90
CA VAL A 69 1.53 -2.11 9.52
C VAL A 69 1.15 -3.49 9.02
N VAL A 70 0.33 -3.53 7.98
CA VAL A 70 -0.15 -4.80 7.41
C VAL A 70 0.32 -4.94 5.97
N LYS A 71 0.77 -6.15 5.64
CA LYS A 71 1.13 -6.51 4.26
C LYS A 71 -0.13 -6.89 3.49
N VAL A 72 -0.23 -6.43 2.23
CA VAL A 72 -1.38 -6.63 1.34
C VAL A 72 -1.10 -7.67 0.27
#